data_AF-A0A0K0DB10-F1
#
_entry.id   AF-A0A0K0DB10-F1
#
_cell.length_a   1.000
_cell.length_b   1.000
_cell.length_c   1.000
_cell.angle_alpha   90.00
_cell.angle_beta   90.00
_cell.angle_gamma   90.00
#
_symmetry.space_group_name_H-M   'P 1'
#
loop_
_entity.id
_entity.type
_entity.pdbx_description
1 polymer ?
#
loop_
_entity_poly.entity_id
_entity_poly.type
_entity_poly.pdbx_seq_one_letter_code
_entity_poly.pdbx_strand_id
1 'polypeptide(L)'
;MGFPEDWNSFPTKSSQGFYTINGLTSLYLFQVLQYSGNHNTQGFWYEWVLYKDRFEKTEARARQLLRCGDSFAILWKDRKELSITAIMFRSLKNCDRVNEGRSPRDYQTLISDIKKIKQASLQGALVGYANNKTEIASFSCDSKVYEIKGGELSNMYIIIRNTVGGPPHCECSTSRVAPLPLGPPPPRMMINGWMDIRAGDPWPTRELVKALNKALDDTIAGENPDQYVALWYQAGEPVMGRAASFDKDKEWMPVHVNNTKGDISCGVITFDGKQILGKVDCLGQQNMYVALWYKHGKPIHGRSWNNGGVVECSFPYKNAELRTAQQLEGNIQVLQYTGDHNTQGFWYEWVLYKDRFEKSEARQLLRCGDSFPILWKDRPEGALLGYVDNKTEIALFSCDGKVYEKKGGELSDMYIVMRNTVGGPPFCECSNCPKAPPPPPVPAPGPPPPRVMIDEWMDIRAGDPWPTRELVKALNKTLDDTIAGENPDQYVALWYQAGEPVMGRVWNESGKVAANFCWNKNEYKGNVGSIQVLVQLSDHVRGFDYSWIPFPQAASFDKDKEWMPVHVNNTKGDISCGVITFDGKQILGKVDVRNERSSAGFGGKENMLVGPACASNTVVLCRKARPGYKFD
;
A
#
# COMPACT_ATOMS: atom_id res chain seq x y z
N MET A 1 -57.02 11.30 28.38
CA MET A 1 -56.23 11.80 27.24
C MET A 1 -54.77 11.49 27.56
N GLY A 2 -54.25 10.29 27.35
CA GLY A 2 -54.18 9.57 26.08
C GLY A 2 -52.87 9.93 25.39
N PHE A 3 -51.74 9.39 25.86
CA PHE A 3 -50.50 9.32 25.09
C PHE A 3 -50.20 7.84 24.83
N PRO A 4 -49.91 7.45 23.58
CA PRO A 4 -49.88 6.04 23.21
C PRO A 4 -48.66 5.34 23.79
N GLU A 5 -48.92 4.16 24.34
CA GLU A 5 -48.04 3.01 24.28
C GLU A 5 -47.54 2.85 22.84
N ASP A 6 -46.23 3.00 22.60
CA ASP A 6 -45.50 2.36 21.51
C ASP A 6 -43.99 2.65 21.65
N TRP A 7 -43.35 1.93 22.57
CA TRP A 7 -41.88 1.80 22.65
C TRP A 7 -41.36 0.60 21.85
N ASN A 8 -42.11 0.17 20.84
CA ASN A 8 -41.80 -1.00 20.00
C ASN A 8 -41.25 -0.66 18.60
N SER A 9 -41.03 0.61 18.26
CA SER A 9 -40.56 0.99 16.92
C SER A 9 -39.11 1.53 16.94
N PHE A 10 -38.16 0.71 17.40
CA PHE A 10 -36.79 0.88 16.93
C PHE A 10 -36.60 0.05 15.66
N PRO A 11 -36.03 0.58 14.57
CA PRO A 11 -35.46 -0.29 13.56
C PRO A 11 -34.25 -0.96 14.21
N THR A 12 -34.46 -2.15 14.75
CA THR A 12 -33.43 -3.05 15.24
C THR A 12 -33.36 -4.21 14.26
N LYS A 13 -32.20 -4.44 13.65
CA LYS A 13 -31.91 -5.73 13.02
C LYS A 13 -31.52 -6.71 14.13
N SER A 14 -32.29 -7.76 14.31
CA SER A 14 -31.89 -8.92 15.12
C SER A 14 -30.84 -9.72 14.33
N SER A 15 -29.69 -9.99 14.95
CA SER A 15 -28.69 -10.93 14.42
C SER A 15 -28.73 -12.21 15.24
N GLN A 16 -29.00 -13.35 14.59
CA GLN A 16 -28.95 -14.67 15.21
C GLN A 16 -27.50 -15.17 15.21
N GLY A 17 -27.00 -15.58 16.38
CA GLY A 17 -25.72 -16.25 16.52
C GLY A 17 -25.90 -17.59 17.25
N PHE A 18 -25.26 -18.64 16.74
CA PHE A 18 -25.21 -19.95 17.40
C PHE A 18 -23.89 -20.05 18.17
N TYR A 19 -23.97 -20.34 19.47
CA TYR A 19 -22.81 -20.74 20.27
C TYR A 19 -23.11 -22.09 20.92
N THR A 20 -22.17 -23.03 20.81
CA THR A 20 -22.26 -24.34 21.44
C THR A 20 -21.35 -24.32 22.68
N ILE A 21 -21.93 -24.51 23.87
CA ILE A 21 -21.18 -24.72 25.10
C ILE A 21 -21.66 -26.06 25.68
N ASN A 22 -20.72 -27.00 25.89
CA ASN A 22 -21.00 -28.32 26.47
C ASN A 22 -22.12 -29.13 25.78
N GLY A 23 -22.23 -29.04 24.45
CA GLY A 23 -23.18 -29.86 23.68
C GLY A 23 -24.65 -29.44 23.76
N LEU A 24 -24.97 -28.28 24.35
CA LEU A 24 -26.30 -27.68 24.32
C LEU A 24 -26.28 -26.41 23.47
N THR A 25 -27.08 -26.39 22.42
CA THR A 25 -27.29 -25.23 21.54
C THR A 25 -28.42 -24.38 22.11
N SER A 26 -28.11 -23.20 22.62
CA SER A 26 -29.11 -22.22 23.08
C SER A 26 -29.09 -20.99 22.16
N LEU A 27 -30.26 -20.54 21.71
CA LEU A 27 -30.41 -19.35 20.88
C LEU A 27 -30.34 -18.09 21.77
N TYR A 28 -29.28 -17.30 21.62
CA TYR A 28 -29.18 -15.99 22.27
C TYR A 28 -29.23 -14.88 21.21
N LEU A 29 -30.23 -14.02 21.32
CA LEU A 29 -30.35 -12.79 20.53
C LEU A 29 -29.71 -11.64 21.31
N PHE A 30 -28.81 -10.89 20.68
CA PHE A 30 -28.28 -9.63 21.21
C PHE A 30 -28.66 -8.47 20.27
N GLN A 31 -28.77 -7.27 20.83
CA GLN A 31 -29.09 -6.06 20.09
C GLN A 31 -27.80 -5.30 19.74
N VAL A 32 -27.71 -4.81 18.51
CA VAL A 32 -26.61 -3.94 18.04
C VAL A 32 -27.14 -2.53 17.85
N LEU A 33 -26.40 -1.52 18.31
CA LEU A 33 -26.75 -0.12 18.11
C LEU A 33 -26.77 0.22 16.62
N GLN A 34 -27.91 0.66 16.10
CA GLN A 34 -28.10 1.01 14.69
C GLN A 34 -28.34 2.51 14.53
N TYR A 35 -27.64 3.15 13.59
CA TYR A 35 -27.91 4.52 13.16
C TYR A 35 -28.20 4.52 11.65
N SER A 36 -29.48 4.52 11.29
CA SER A 36 -29.94 4.44 9.89
C SER A 36 -30.61 5.75 9.47
N GLY A 37 -30.02 6.46 8.50
CA GLY A 37 -30.48 7.79 8.07
C GLY A 37 -29.50 8.91 8.44
N ASN A 38 -30.01 10.11 8.69
CA ASN A 38 -29.20 11.25 9.12
C ASN A 38 -29.93 12.09 10.17
N HIS A 39 -29.32 13.18 10.64
CA HIS A 39 -29.90 14.02 11.69
C HIS A 39 -31.22 14.70 11.26
N ASN A 40 -31.47 14.90 9.96
CA ASN A 40 -32.76 15.42 9.48
C ASN A 40 -33.87 14.38 9.63
N THR A 41 -33.58 13.10 9.41
CA THR A 41 -34.59 12.02 9.51
C THR A 41 -34.73 11.47 10.92
N GLN A 42 -33.65 11.44 11.69
CA GLN A 42 -33.61 10.86 13.04
C GLN A 42 -33.79 11.93 14.13
N GLY A 43 -33.57 13.21 13.82
CA GLY A 43 -33.57 14.30 14.80
C GLY A 43 -32.34 14.33 15.72
N PHE A 44 -31.36 13.44 15.50
CA PHE A 44 -30.11 13.39 16.26
C PHE A 44 -28.98 12.73 15.46
N TRP A 45 -27.75 12.86 15.95
CA TRP A 45 -26.57 12.08 15.54
C TRP A 45 -25.74 11.68 16.76
N TYR A 46 -24.84 10.68 16.62
CA TYR A 46 -24.02 10.20 17.73
C TYR A 46 -22.63 10.84 17.76
N GLU A 47 -22.20 11.28 18.94
CA GLU A 47 -20.87 11.83 19.20
C GLU A 47 -20.21 10.99 20.30
N TRP A 48 -18.95 10.60 20.09
CA TRP A 48 -18.14 10.01 21.16
C TRP A 48 -17.48 11.12 21.97
N VAL A 49 -17.69 11.14 23.28
CA VAL A 49 -17.10 12.14 24.19
C VAL A 49 -16.38 11.45 25.33
N LEU A 50 -15.42 12.12 25.94
CA LEU A 50 -14.75 11.59 27.12
C LEU A 50 -15.74 11.51 28.28
N TYR A 51 -15.65 10.44 29.07
CA TYR A 51 -16.53 10.20 30.22
C TYR A 51 -16.51 11.35 31.22
N LYS A 52 -15.35 12.00 31.41
CA LYS A 52 -15.22 13.16 32.29
C LYS A 52 -16.05 14.37 31.82
N ASP A 53 -16.26 14.51 30.51
CA ASP A 53 -16.99 15.64 29.91
C ASP A 53 -18.50 15.39 29.87
N ARG A 54 -18.99 14.26 30.39
CA ARG A 54 -20.39 13.83 30.24
C ARG A 54 -21.39 14.84 30.77
N PHE A 55 -21.14 15.45 31.93
CA PHE A 55 -22.05 16.42 32.54
C PHE A 55 -22.12 17.70 31.74
N GLU A 56 -20.98 18.34 31.46
CA GLU A 56 -20.89 19.55 30.62
C GLU A 56 -21.58 19.34 29.27
N LYS A 57 -21.34 18.18 28.65
CA LYS A 57 -21.93 17.86 27.35
C LYS A 57 -23.43 17.59 27.43
N THR A 58 -23.97 17.08 28.54
CA THR A 58 -25.42 16.82 28.69
C THR A 58 -26.23 17.96 29.30
N GLU A 59 -25.59 18.94 29.95
CA GLU A 59 -26.26 20.14 30.48
C GLU A 59 -26.77 21.06 29.35
N ALA A 60 -26.10 21.04 28.20
CA ALA A 60 -26.63 21.62 26.99
C ALA A 60 -27.90 20.86 26.57
N ARG A 61 -29.07 21.51 26.64
CA ARG A 61 -30.43 20.96 26.37
C ARG A 61 -30.60 20.20 25.02
N ALA A 62 -29.57 20.20 24.18
CA ALA A 62 -29.51 19.53 22.89
C ALA A 62 -28.73 18.20 22.87
N ARG A 63 -28.25 17.71 24.03
CA ARG A 63 -27.38 16.53 24.09
C ARG A 63 -27.83 15.56 25.19
N GLN A 64 -27.89 14.27 24.87
CA GLN A 64 -28.40 13.24 25.77
C GLN A 64 -27.45 12.03 25.81
N LEU A 65 -27.17 11.49 27.01
CA LEU A 65 -26.40 10.26 27.15
C LEU A 65 -27.16 9.08 26.50
N LEU A 66 -26.47 8.30 25.66
CA LEU A 66 -27.04 7.06 25.13
C LEU A 66 -26.96 5.97 26.20
N ARG A 67 -28.13 5.56 26.72
CA ARG A 67 -28.25 4.52 27.76
C ARG A 67 -29.46 3.62 27.53
N CYS A 68 -29.39 2.40 28.06
CA CYS A 68 -30.49 1.47 28.21
C CYS A 68 -30.63 1.13 29.70
N GLY A 69 -31.70 1.62 30.33
CA GLY A 69 -31.83 1.57 31.80
C GLY A 69 -30.65 2.27 32.49
N ASP A 70 -30.01 1.57 33.42
CA ASP A 70 -28.83 2.06 34.14
C ASP A 70 -27.51 1.81 33.39
N SER A 71 -27.54 1.17 32.22
CA SER A 71 -26.32 0.81 31.48
C SER A 71 -26.08 1.71 30.28
N PHE A 72 -24.83 2.11 30.05
CA PHE A 72 -24.40 2.81 28.84
C PHE A 72 -23.10 2.24 28.30
N ALA A 73 -22.88 2.35 26.98
CA ALA A 73 -21.67 1.87 26.33
C ALA A 73 -20.47 2.74 26.71
N ILE A 74 -19.32 2.10 26.96
CA ILE A 74 -18.06 2.78 27.27
C ILE A 74 -16.91 2.10 26.53
N LEU A 75 -16.04 2.90 25.93
CA LEU A 75 -14.89 2.48 25.13
C LEU A 75 -13.59 2.83 25.85
N TRP A 76 -12.83 1.80 26.19
CA TRP A 76 -11.49 1.93 26.70
C TRP A 76 -10.48 1.93 25.55
N LYS A 77 -10.33 3.11 24.92
CA LYS A 77 -9.49 3.31 23.74
C LYS A 77 -8.01 3.15 24.05
N ASP A 78 -7.52 3.89 25.04
CA ASP A 78 -6.10 3.93 25.42
C ASP A 78 -5.78 2.94 26.53
N ARG A 79 -6.15 1.67 26.35
CA ARG A 79 -5.84 0.59 27.30
C ARG A 79 -4.33 0.39 27.38
N LYS A 80 -3.68 1.12 28.29
CA LYS A 80 -2.30 0.87 28.72
C LYS A 80 -2.28 -0.35 29.62
N GLU A 81 -1.14 -1.04 29.66
CA GLU A 81 -0.89 -2.21 30.50
C GLU A 81 -1.59 -2.07 31.88
N LEU A 82 -2.56 -2.95 32.18
CA LEU A 82 -2.84 -3.23 33.58
C LEU A 82 -1.55 -3.86 34.10
N SER A 83 -0.72 -3.09 34.80
CA SER A 83 0.53 -3.62 35.33
C SER A 83 0.16 -4.85 36.15
N ILE A 84 0.61 -6.01 35.69
CA ILE A 84 0.42 -7.30 36.37
C ILE A 84 0.97 -7.21 37.81
N THR A 85 1.79 -6.21 38.11
CA THR A 85 2.26 -5.79 39.44
C THR A 85 1.11 -5.67 40.46
N ALA A 86 -0.06 -5.14 40.11
CA ALA A 86 -1.16 -4.96 41.08
C ALA A 86 -1.91 -6.26 41.41
N ILE A 87 -2.00 -7.19 40.46
CA ILE A 87 -2.62 -8.52 40.67
C ILE A 87 -1.63 -9.50 41.32
N MET A 88 -0.34 -9.40 40.99
CA MET A 88 0.72 -10.23 41.58
C MET A 88 1.00 -9.92 43.04
N PHE A 89 0.95 -8.66 43.49
CA PHE A 89 1.16 -8.35 44.92
C PHE A 89 0.08 -8.93 45.84
N ARG A 90 -1.14 -9.18 45.32
CA ARG A 90 -2.20 -9.89 46.05
C ARG A 90 -2.01 -11.40 46.07
N SER A 91 -1.44 -11.99 45.01
CA SER A 91 -1.17 -13.43 44.92
C SER A 91 0.13 -13.83 45.65
N LEU A 92 1.19 -13.02 45.59
CA LEU A 92 2.44 -13.28 46.31
C LEU A 92 2.27 -13.19 47.84
N LYS A 93 1.47 -12.24 48.35
CA LYS A 93 1.09 -12.19 49.77
C LYS A 93 0.31 -13.44 50.24
N ASN A 94 -0.37 -14.14 49.34
CA ASN A 94 -1.06 -15.40 49.64
C ASN A 94 -0.13 -16.61 49.50
N CYS A 95 0.91 -16.55 48.66
CA CYS A 95 1.95 -17.59 48.58
C CYS A 95 2.94 -17.56 49.76
N ASP A 96 3.21 -16.40 50.36
CA ASP A 96 4.03 -16.33 51.59
C ASP A 96 3.39 -17.07 52.78
N ARG A 97 2.08 -17.37 52.72
CA ARG A 97 1.38 -18.19 53.72
C ARG A 97 1.42 -19.70 53.43
N VAL A 98 1.96 -20.13 52.29
CA VAL A 98 2.01 -21.54 51.87
C VAL A 98 3.46 -21.89 51.51
N ASN A 99 4.38 -21.76 52.48
CA ASN A 99 5.79 -22.08 52.30
C ASN A 99 6.28 -23.08 53.34
N GLU A 100 5.79 -24.31 53.25
CA GLU A 100 6.49 -25.50 53.73
C GLU A 100 6.59 -26.50 52.57
N GLY A 101 7.72 -26.49 51.84
CA GLY A 101 8.15 -27.68 51.09
C GLY A 101 8.31 -27.65 49.56
N ARG A 102 8.35 -26.51 48.85
CA ARG A 102 8.67 -26.51 47.40
C ARG A 102 10.10 -26.07 47.09
N SER A 103 10.70 -26.70 46.07
CA SER A 103 12.11 -26.56 45.72
C SER A 103 12.41 -25.25 44.96
N PRO A 104 13.61 -24.66 45.10
CA PRO A 104 14.00 -23.42 44.39
C PRO A 104 13.92 -23.48 42.85
N ARG A 105 13.90 -24.69 42.25
CA ARG A 105 13.78 -24.88 40.80
C ARG A 105 12.39 -24.52 40.27
N ASP A 106 11.34 -24.74 41.06
CA ASP A 106 9.95 -24.47 40.64
C ASP A 106 9.66 -22.97 40.58
N TYR A 107 10.35 -22.19 41.40
CA TYR A 107 10.23 -20.72 41.42
C TYR A 107 10.85 -20.06 40.18
N GLN A 108 11.98 -20.58 39.69
CA GLN A 108 12.63 -20.07 38.48
C GLN A 108 11.86 -20.42 37.21
N THR A 109 11.24 -21.61 37.15
CA THR A 109 10.34 -22.01 36.05
C THR A 109 9.08 -21.12 36.03
N LEU A 110 8.49 -20.84 37.19
CA LEU A 110 7.36 -19.93 37.31
C LEU A 110 7.72 -18.51 36.84
N ILE A 111 8.90 -17.99 37.21
CA ILE A 111 9.39 -16.69 36.72
C ILE A 111 9.60 -16.70 35.19
N SER A 112 10.11 -17.78 34.64
CA SER A 112 10.30 -17.97 33.19
C SER A 112 8.96 -17.98 32.44
N ASP A 113 7.97 -18.69 32.96
CA ASP A 113 6.62 -18.76 32.36
C ASP A 113 5.85 -17.45 32.54
N ILE A 114 6.04 -16.74 33.64
CA ILE A 114 5.54 -15.36 33.83
C ILE A 114 6.16 -14.39 32.80
N LYS A 115 7.45 -14.54 32.48
CA LYS A 115 8.11 -13.75 31.43
C LYS A 115 7.57 -14.09 30.03
N LYS A 116 7.24 -15.35 29.75
CA LYS A 116 6.57 -15.76 28.50
C LYS A 116 5.13 -15.25 28.41
N ILE A 117 4.38 -15.23 29.51
CA ILE A 117 3.01 -14.66 29.55
C ILE A 117 3.03 -13.14 29.33
N LYS A 118 4.06 -12.43 29.81
CA LYS A 118 4.28 -11.01 29.47
C LYS A 118 4.43 -10.76 27.96
N GLN A 119 4.95 -11.72 27.20
CA GLN A 119 5.14 -11.61 25.74
C GLN A 119 3.86 -11.85 24.91
N ALA A 120 2.79 -12.39 25.50
CA ALA A 120 1.52 -12.67 24.82
C ALA A 120 0.42 -11.59 25.05
N SER A 121 0.78 -10.43 25.60
CA SER A 121 -0.18 -9.39 26.02
C SER A 121 -0.84 -8.65 24.85
N LEU A 122 -2.17 -8.74 24.78
CA LEU A 122 -3.08 -8.12 23.80
C LEU A 122 -2.97 -6.59 23.77
N GLN A 123 -2.66 -6.06 22.59
CA GLN A 123 -2.86 -4.65 22.25
C GLN A 123 -4.25 -4.50 21.61
N GLY A 124 -5.11 -3.64 22.15
CA GLY A 124 -6.42 -3.33 21.54
C GLY A 124 -7.39 -2.61 22.47
N ALA A 125 -8.19 -1.70 21.91
CA ALA A 125 -9.29 -1.06 22.61
C ALA A 125 -10.39 -2.08 22.96
N LEU A 126 -11.09 -1.87 24.08
CA LEU A 126 -12.23 -2.70 24.48
C LEU A 126 -13.50 -1.86 24.60
N VAL A 127 -14.60 -2.37 24.08
CA VAL A 127 -15.94 -1.85 24.35
C VAL A 127 -16.53 -2.67 25.50
N GLY A 128 -17.09 -1.98 26.48
CA GLY A 128 -17.80 -2.55 27.61
C GLY A 128 -19.08 -1.77 27.90
N TYR A 129 -19.64 -1.98 29.08
CA TYR A 129 -20.74 -1.16 29.59
C TYR A 129 -20.35 -0.56 30.93
N ALA A 130 -20.89 0.61 31.25
CA ALA A 130 -20.81 1.18 32.58
C ALA A 130 -22.22 1.32 33.18
N ASN A 131 -22.30 1.12 34.49
CA ASN A 131 -23.53 1.26 35.26
C ASN A 131 -23.60 2.67 35.86
N ASN A 132 -24.68 3.39 35.56
CA ASN A 132 -24.92 4.78 35.94
C ASN A 132 -25.16 4.96 37.45
N LYS A 133 -25.59 3.92 38.16
CA LYS A 133 -25.78 3.97 39.63
C LYS A 133 -24.48 3.70 40.38
N THR A 134 -23.69 2.73 39.91
CA THR A 134 -22.47 2.31 40.62
C THR A 134 -21.21 3.00 40.10
N GLU A 135 -21.28 3.63 38.92
CA GLU A 135 -20.14 4.16 38.18
C GLU A 135 -19.00 3.14 37.99
N ILE A 136 -19.39 1.88 37.76
CA ILE A 136 -18.48 0.78 37.44
C ILE A 136 -18.62 0.44 35.95
N ALA A 137 -17.50 0.45 35.23
CA ALA A 137 -17.37 -0.04 33.86
C ALA A 137 -16.85 -1.47 33.84
N SER A 138 -17.53 -2.35 33.11
CA SER A 138 -17.21 -3.77 32.99
C SER A 138 -16.85 -4.12 31.53
N PHE A 139 -15.71 -4.76 31.33
CA PHE A 139 -15.19 -5.18 30.02
C PHE A 139 -14.92 -6.69 30.02
N SER A 140 -15.38 -7.41 28.99
CA SER A 140 -15.12 -8.85 28.84
C SER A 140 -14.07 -9.10 27.77
N CYS A 141 -13.01 -9.84 28.10
CA CYS A 141 -11.94 -10.24 27.19
C CYS A 141 -11.23 -11.50 27.73
N ASP A 142 -10.85 -12.44 26.86
CA ASP A 142 -10.20 -13.71 27.23
C ASP A 142 -10.90 -14.51 28.35
N SER A 143 -12.23 -14.57 28.30
CA SER A 143 -13.04 -15.21 29.33
C SER A 143 -12.89 -14.59 30.74
N LYS A 144 -12.40 -13.35 30.84
CA LYS A 144 -12.29 -12.58 32.08
C LYS A 144 -13.10 -11.29 31.99
N VAL A 145 -13.60 -10.85 33.14
CA VAL A 145 -14.27 -9.55 33.29
C VAL A 145 -13.34 -8.60 34.04
N TYR A 146 -13.15 -7.40 33.48
CA TYR A 146 -12.39 -6.31 34.05
C TYR A 146 -13.36 -5.23 34.53
N GLU A 147 -13.32 -4.89 35.82
CA GLU A 147 -14.14 -3.82 36.39
C GLU A 147 -13.29 -2.60 36.72
N ILE A 148 -13.73 -1.43 36.27
CA ILE A 148 -13.03 -0.15 36.40
C ILE A 148 -13.98 0.88 36.99
N LYS A 149 -13.49 1.73 37.89
CA LYS A 149 -14.30 2.74 38.58
C LYS A 149 -13.51 4.01 38.87
N GLY A 150 -14.23 5.09 39.16
CA GLY A 150 -13.64 6.35 39.60
C GLY A 150 -12.81 7.03 38.51
N GLY A 151 -11.68 7.64 38.89
CA GLY A 151 -10.89 8.52 38.02
C GLY A 151 -10.36 7.87 36.73
N GLU A 152 -10.19 6.55 36.70
CA GLU A 152 -9.72 5.81 35.51
C GLU A 152 -10.72 5.86 34.34
N LEU A 153 -12.01 6.08 34.63
CA LEU A 153 -13.03 6.22 33.59
C LEU A 153 -12.87 7.51 32.79
N SER A 154 -12.20 8.53 33.33
CA SER A 154 -12.18 9.90 32.81
C SER A 154 -11.75 10.02 31.34
N ASN A 155 -10.82 9.16 30.91
CA ASN A 155 -10.28 9.16 29.55
C ASN A 155 -10.90 8.10 28.63
N MET A 156 -11.93 7.39 29.11
CA MET A 156 -12.72 6.48 28.29
C MET A 156 -13.78 7.26 27.52
N TYR A 157 -14.23 6.70 26.40
CA TYR A 157 -15.21 7.35 25.55
C TYR A 157 -16.61 6.77 25.79
N ILE A 158 -17.61 7.63 25.80
CA ILE A 158 -19.04 7.27 25.86
C ILE A 158 -19.77 7.88 24.68
N ILE A 159 -20.98 7.39 24.39
CA ILE A 159 -21.80 7.88 23.29
C ILE A 159 -22.83 8.87 23.82
N ILE A 160 -22.90 10.05 23.22
CA ILE A 160 -24.00 11.00 23.40
C ILE A 160 -24.77 11.18 22.09
N ARG A 161 -26.07 11.45 22.20
CA ARG A 161 -26.95 11.88 21.13
C ARG A 161 -26.93 13.40 21.08
N ASN A 162 -26.64 13.98 19.93
CA ASN A 162 -26.72 15.41 19.68
C ASN A 162 -27.93 15.71 18.79
N THR A 163 -28.84 16.55 19.25
CA THR A 163 -30.11 16.87 18.59
C THR A 163 -30.07 18.20 17.82
N VAL A 164 -28.90 18.86 17.76
CA VAL A 164 -28.74 20.15 17.06
C VAL A 164 -27.64 20.04 15.99
N GLY A 165 -28.01 20.50 14.79
CA GLY A 165 -27.10 20.51 13.64
C GLY A 165 -26.75 19.10 13.13
N GLY A 166 -25.87 19.07 12.12
CA GLY A 166 -25.32 17.84 11.58
C GLY A 166 -23.95 17.50 12.17
N PRO A 167 -23.48 16.25 12.00
CA PRO A 167 -22.09 15.90 12.31
C PRO A 167 -21.12 16.74 11.46
N PRO A 168 -19.84 16.88 11.88
CA PRO A 168 -18.85 17.78 11.24
C PRO A 168 -18.62 17.59 9.73
N HIS A 169 -18.94 16.41 9.19
CA HIS A 169 -18.79 16.07 7.77
C HIS A 169 -20.15 15.77 7.11
N CYS A 170 -21.24 16.35 7.60
CA CYS A 170 -22.57 16.12 7.02
C CYS A 170 -22.75 16.85 5.70
N GLU A 171 -23.17 16.11 4.67
CA GLU A 171 -23.44 16.67 3.33
C GLU A 171 -24.94 16.83 3.02
N CYS A 172 -25.83 16.75 4.00
CA CYS A 172 -27.25 16.98 3.72
C CYS A 172 -27.50 18.44 3.28
N SER A 173 -28.62 18.68 2.61
CA SER A 173 -29.00 20.02 2.15
C SER A 173 -28.93 21.07 3.26
N THR A 174 -29.41 20.75 4.47
CA THR A 174 -29.39 21.62 5.65
C THR A 174 -27.97 21.98 6.09
N SER A 175 -27.03 21.03 6.06
CA SER A 175 -25.63 21.26 6.46
C SER A 175 -24.81 21.97 5.38
N ARG A 176 -25.13 21.79 4.09
CA ARG A 176 -24.44 22.45 2.97
C ARG A 176 -24.70 23.96 2.91
N VAL A 177 -25.86 24.42 3.36
CA VAL A 177 -26.24 25.84 3.38
C VAL A 177 -25.94 26.53 4.71
N ALA A 178 -25.46 25.78 5.71
CA ALA A 178 -25.09 26.36 6.99
C ALA A 178 -23.84 27.24 6.82
N PRO A 179 -23.82 28.46 7.40
CA PRO A 179 -22.61 29.27 7.43
C PRO A 179 -21.45 28.46 8.01
N LEU A 180 -20.28 28.52 7.38
CA LEU A 180 -19.06 27.93 7.95
C LEU A 180 -18.91 28.48 9.38
N PRO A 181 -18.69 27.62 10.39
CA PRO A 181 -18.54 28.08 11.76
C PRO A 181 -17.42 29.12 11.82
N LEU A 182 -17.61 30.19 12.61
CA LEU A 182 -16.59 31.24 12.86
C LEU A 182 -15.34 30.72 13.63
N GLY A 183 -15.15 29.40 13.69
CA GLY A 183 -14.05 28.72 14.35
C GLY A 183 -13.08 28.05 13.37
N PRO A 184 -12.04 27.37 13.88
CA PRO A 184 -11.13 26.61 13.04
C PRO A 184 -11.89 25.56 12.19
N PRO A 185 -11.45 25.29 10.95
CA PRO A 185 -12.08 24.30 10.10
C PRO A 185 -12.09 22.93 10.80
N PRO A 186 -13.09 22.07 10.53
CA PRO A 186 -13.13 20.75 11.11
C PRO A 186 -11.86 19.97 10.76
N PRO A 187 -11.31 19.18 11.71
CA PRO A 187 -10.13 18.37 11.44
C PRO A 187 -10.38 17.45 10.24
N ARG A 188 -9.39 17.31 9.37
CA ARG A 188 -9.47 16.39 8.22
C ARG A 188 -9.58 14.95 8.72
N MET A 189 -10.34 14.13 8.00
CA MET A 189 -10.50 12.71 8.34
C MET A 189 -9.19 11.98 8.08
N MET A 190 -8.56 11.46 9.14
CA MET A 190 -7.28 10.74 9.09
C MET A 190 -7.47 9.21 9.20
N ILE A 191 -8.71 8.74 9.20
CA ILE A 191 -9.11 7.33 9.32
C ILE A 191 -9.91 6.91 8.09
N ASN A 192 -9.80 5.64 7.70
CA ASN A 192 -10.56 5.08 6.58
C ASN A 192 -12.07 5.08 6.87
N GLY A 193 -12.88 5.44 5.88
CA GLY A 193 -14.33 5.34 5.94
C GLY A 193 -14.79 3.91 5.65
N TRP A 194 -15.37 3.23 6.62
CA TRP A 194 -15.96 1.89 6.47
C TRP A 194 -17.49 1.98 6.54
N MET A 195 -18.20 1.22 5.70
CA MET A 195 -19.65 1.13 5.68
C MET A 195 -20.10 -0.31 5.92
N ASP A 196 -20.99 -0.52 6.88
CA ASP A 196 -21.55 -1.83 7.18
C ASP A 196 -22.71 -2.15 6.22
N ILE A 197 -22.61 -3.28 5.52
CA ILE A 197 -23.59 -3.75 4.52
C ILE A 197 -23.73 -5.27 4.69
N ARG A 198 -24.94 -5.82 4.57
CA ARG A 198 -25.12 -7.28 4.50
C ARG A 198 -25.17 -7.74 3.05
N ALA A 199 -24.67 -8.95 2.79
CA ALA A 199 -24.90 -9.59 1.50
C ALA A 199 -26.42 -9.68 1.23
N GLY A 200 -26.85 -9.20 0.05
CA GLY A 200 -28.26 -9.08 -0.33
C GLY A 200 -28.97 -7.77 0.06
N ASP A 201 -28.34 -6.87 0.83
CA ASP A 201 -28.88 -5.50 0.99
C ASP A 201 -28.74 -4.73 -0.36
N PRO A 202 -29.62 -3.74 -0.66
CA PRO A 202 -29.53 -2.93 -1.88
C PRO A 202 -28.18 -2.21 -2.01
N TRP A 203 -27.77 -1.95 -3.26
CA TRP A 203 -26.52 -1.27 -3.55
C TRP A 203 -26.40 0.08 -2.81
N PRO A 204 -25.27 0.38 -2.15
CA PRO A 204 -25.09 1.65 -1.44
C PRO A 204 -25.20 2.85 -2.37
N THR A 205 -25.91 3.89 -1.93
CA THR A 205 -26.00 5.17 -2.65
C THR A 205 -24.77 6.07 -2.43
N ARG A 206 -23.81 5.64 -1.59
CA ARG A 206 -22.53 6.33 -1.36
C ARG A 206 -21.44 5.67 -2.20
N GLU A 207 -20.47 6.47 -2.65
CA GLU A 207 -19.35 5.95 -3.44
C GLU A 207 -18.55 4.90 -2.64
N LEU A 208 -18.35 3.74 -3.26
CA LEU A 208 -17.51 2.67 -2.74
C LEU A 208 -16.17 2.66 -3.47
N VAL A 209 -15.13 2.17 -2.81
CA VAL A 209 -13.81 1.97 -3.44
C VAL A 209 -13.90 0.78 -4.41
N LYS A 210 -13.94 1.10 -5.70
CA LYS A 210 -13.91 0.11 -6.78
C LYS A 210 -12.49 -0.40 -6.98
N ALA A 211 -12.33 -1.69 -7.24
CA ALA A 211 -11.03 -2.28 -7.54
C ALA A 211 -10.38 -1.54 -8.73
N LEU A 212 -9.18 -1.01 -8.54
CA LEU A 212 -8.46 -0.19 -9.54
C LEU A 212 -9.19 1.09 -9.99
N ASN A 213 -10.21 1.53 -9.26
CA ASN A 213 -11.08 2.66 -9.60
C ASN A 213 -11.72 2.58 -11.00
N LYS A 214 -11.84 1.37 -11.57
CA LYS A 214 -12.44 1.11 -12.89
C LYS A 214 -13.10 -0.27 -12.94
N ALA A 215 -13.88 -0.54 -13.98
CA ALA A 215 -14.32 -1.91 -14.28
C ALA A 215 -13.10 -2.76 -14.63
N LEU A 216 -13.05 -3.99 -14.14
CA LEU A 216 -11.95 -4.92 -14.42
C LEU A 216 -12.17 -5.58 -15.78
N ASP A 217 -11.23 -5.37 -16.69
CA ASP A 217 -11.15 -6.12 -17.95
C ASP A 217 -10.55 -7.52 -17.67
N ASP A 218 -11.00 -8.55 -18.38
CA ASP A 218 -10.56 -9.95 -18.25
C ASP A 218 -10.82 -10.61 -16.88
N THR A 219 -12.04 -10.46 -16.34
CA THR A 219 -12.48 -11.30 -15.21
C THR A 219 -12.61 -12.77 -15.61
N ILE A 220 -12.40 -13.68 -14.65
CA ILE A 220 -12.62 -15.13 -14.84
C ILE A 220 -14.05 -15.33 -15.36
N ALA A 221 -14.25 -16.21 -16.34
CA ALA A 221 -15.55 -16.44 -16.95
C ALA A 221 -16.64 -16.67 -15.88
N GLY A 222 -17.65 -15.80 -15.86
CA GLY A 222 -18.73 -15.80 -14.88
C GLY A 222 -18.64 -14.68 -13.83
N GLU A 223 -17.50 -14.05 -13.62
CA GLU A 223 -17.31 -13.01 -12.60
C GLU A 223 -17.67 -11.61 -13.10
N ASN A 224 -18.31 -10.80 -12.24
CA ASN A 224 -18.65 -9.42 -12.59
C ASN A 224 -17.41 -8.51 -12.62
N PRO A 225 -17.23 -7.74 -13.70
CA PRO A 225 -16.12 -6.78 -13.85
C PRO A 225 -16.11 -5.65 -12.83
N ASP A 226 -17.25 -5.34 -12.21
CA ASP A 226 -17.38 -4.35 -11.14
C ASP A 226 -17.11 -5.00 -9.76
N GLN A 227 -15.84 -5.08 -9.39
CA GLN A 227 -15.39 -5.63 -8.09
C GLN A 227 -15.11 -4.52 -7.08
N TYR A 228 -15.51 -4.74 -5.82
CA TYR A 228 -15.40 -3.74 -4.74
C TYR A 228 -14.73 -4.34 -3.50
N VAL A 229 -14.09 -3.46 -2.71
CA VAL A 229 -13.42 -3.85 -1.45
C VAL A 229 -14.47 -4.02 -0.35
N ALA A 230 -14.50 -5.18 0.31
CA ALA A 230 -15.40 -5.48 1.41
C ALA A 230 -14.62 -6.02 2.64
N LEU A 231 -15.14 -5.74 3.83
CA LEU A 231 -14.68 -6.30 5.10
C LEU A 231 -15.84 -7.03 5.78
N TRP A 232 -15.57 -8.23 6.30
CA TRP A 232 -16.52 -8.99 7.12
C TRP A 232 -15.79 -9.71 8.24
N TYR A 233 -16.53 -10.30 9.19
CA TYR A 233 -15.93 -11.04 10.30
C TYR A 233 -16.17 -12.55 10.14
N GLN A 234 -15.11 -13.36 10.21
CA GLN A 234 -15.18 -14.82 10.22
C GLN A 234 -14.46 -15.35 11.46
N ALA A 235 -15.16 -16.15 12.28
CA ALA A 235 -14.63 -16.71 13.53
C ALA A 235 -14.03 -15.67 14.51
N GLY A 236 -14.60 -14.46 14.54
CA GLY A 236 -14.13 -13.36 15.41
C GLY A 236 -12.97 -12.54 14.85
N GLU A 237 -12.47 -12.87 13.65
CA GLU A 237 -11.39 -12.13 12.98
C GLU A 237 -11.94 -11.32 11.79
N PRO A 238 -11.46 -10.09 11.57
CA PRO A 238 -11.83 -9.30 10.39
C PRO A 238 -11.08 -9.80 9.15
N VAL A 239 -11.87 -10.20 8.17
CA VAL A 239 -11.47 -10.68 6.85
C VAL A 239 -11.72 -9.58 5.83
N MET A 240 -10.72 -9.25 5.02
CA MET A 240 -10.86 -8.35 3.88
C MET A 240 -10.91 -9.17 2.59
N GLY A 241 -11.91 -8.93 1.75
CA GLY A 241 -12.07 -9.65 0.48
C GLY A 241 -12.88 -8.88 -0.55
N ARG A 242 -13.37 -9.59 -1.57
CA ARG A 242 -14.06 -9.01 -2.72
C ARG A 242 -15.56 -9.22 -2.60
N ALA A 243 -16.34 -8.19 -2.93
CA ALA A 243 -17.75 -8.34 -3.26
C ALA A 243 -17.94 -8.14 -4.78
N ALA A 244 -18.64 -9.06 -5.43
CA ALA A 244 -18.98 -8.99 -6.85
C ALA A 244 -20.50 -9.12 -7.00
N SER A 245 -21.11 -8.20 -7.76
CA SER A 245 -22.54 -8.24 -8.10
C SER A 245 -22.79 -9.36 -9.10
N PHE A 246 -23.66 -10.32 -8.81
CA PHE A 246 -24.22 -11.18 -9.87
C PHE A 246 -25.57 -10.59 -10.28
N ASP A 247 -25.93 -10.77 -11.56
CA ASP A 247 -27.11 -10.21 -12.23
C ASP A 247 -28.42 -10.30 -11.40
N LYS A 248 -29.37 -9.40 -11.71
CA LYS A 248 -30.53 -8.93 -10.90
C LYS A 248 -31.47 -9.98 -10.29
N ASP A 249 -31.29 -11.26 -10.61
CA ASP A 249 -32.18 -12.36 -10.22
C ASP A 249 -31.45 -13.53 -9.51
N LYS A 250 -30.18 -13.39 -9.09
CA LYS A 250 -29.44 -14.47 -8.41
C LYS A 250 -28.69 -14.01 -7.15
N GLU A 251 -28.77 -14.84 -6.11
CA GLU A 251 -28.17 -14.63 -4.80
C GLU A 251 -26.64 -14.49 -4.84
N TRP A 252 -26.11 -13.73 -3.87
CA TRP A 252 -24.69 -13.43 -3.69
C TRP A 252 -23.92 -14.61 -3.08
N MET A 253 -22.71 -14.89 -3.58
CA MET A 253 -21.78 -15.84 -2.93
C MET A 253 -20.49 -15.14 -2.48
N PRO A 254 -20.04 -15.31 -1.22
CA PRO A 254 -18.75 -14.79 -0.78
C PRO A 254 -17.60 -15.59 -1.39
N VAL A 255 -16.59 -14.90 -1.92
CA VAL A 255 -15.33 -15.51 -2.38
C VAL A 255 -14.28 -15.34 -1.28
N HIS A 256 -13.80 -16.46 -0.74
CA HIS A 256 -12.82 -16.50 0.36
C HIS A 256 -11.52 -15.79 0.00
N VAL A 257 -11.13 -14.79 0.81
CA VAL A 257 -9.81 -14.14 0.80
C VAL A 257 -9.41 -13.94 2.26
N ASN A 258 -8.17 -14.28 2.65
CA ASN A 258 -7.73 -14.32 4.05
C ASN A 258 -7.39 -12.94 4.66
N ASN A 259 -7.79 -12.76 5.94
CA ASN A 259 -7.51 -11.72 6.96
C ASN A 259 -6.48 -10.59 6.66
N THR A 260 -6.89 -9.34 6.85
CA THR A 260 -5.99 -8.17 7.06
C THR A 260 -6.52 -7.25 8.19
N LYS A 261 -5.64 -6.88 9.12
CA LYS A 261 -5.79 -5.71 10.02
C LYS A 261 -4.62 -4.76 9.75
N GLY A 262 -4.93 -3.50 9.39
CA GLY A 262 -3.95 -2.42 9.28
C GLY A 262 -4.42 -1.30 8.34
N ASP A 263 -4.34 -0.04 8.78
CA ASP A 263 -4.56 1.14 7.94
C ASP A 263 -3.40 1.33 6.97
N ILE A 264 -3.48 0.70 5.79
CA ILE A 264 -2.64 1.00 4.62
C ILE A 264 -3.50 0.85 3.36
N SER A 265 -3.43 1.81 2.45
CA SER A 265 -3.91 1.66 1.08
C SER A 265 -3.01 0.68 0.31
N CYS A 266 -3.29 -0.62 0.45
CA CYS A 266 -2.61 -1.69 -0.29
C CYS A 266 -3.54 -2.31 -1.34
N GLY A 267 -3.07 -2.47 -2.57
CA GLY A 267 -3.76 -3.31 -3.55
C GLY A 267 -3.56 -4.80 -3.22
N VAL A 268 -4.65 -5.57 -3.14
CA VAL A 268 -4.62 -7.04 -2.94
C VAL A 268 -4.49 -7.74 -4.30
N ILE A 269 -3.50 -8.62 -4.45
CA ILE A 269 -3.18 -9.33 -5.69
C ILE A 269 -3.36 -10.83 -5.49
N THR A 270 -4.25 -11.44 -6.28
CA THR A 270 -4.33 -12.91 -6.44
C THR A 270 -3.23 -13.41 -7.34
N PHE A 271 -2.69 -14.60 -7.05
CA PHE A 271 -1.66 -15.27 -7.84
C PHE A 271 -2.07 -15.63 -9.28
N ASP A 272 -3.32 -15.37 -9.65
CA ASP A 272 -3.85 -15.49 -11.01
C ASP A 272 -3.51 -14.27 -11.91
N GLY A 273 -2.33 -13.65 -11.74
CA GLY A 273 -1.78 -12.72 -12.73
C GLY A 273 -2.37 -11.30 -12.80
N LYS A 274 -3.03 -10.79 -11.74
CA LYS A 274 -3.57 -9.41 -11.76
C LYS A 274 -2.48 -8.33 -11.60
N GLN A 275 -2.51 -7.35 -12.49
CA GLN A 275 -1.50 -6.30 -12.70
C GLN A 275 -1.69 -5.05 -11.81
N ILE A 276 -0.60 -4.32 -11.56
CA ILE A 276 -0.54 -3.24 -10.55
C ILE A 276 -0.20 -1.89 -11.22
N LEU A 277 -0.97 -0.85 -10.90
CA LEU A 277 -0.64 0.54 -11.19
C LEU A 277 -0.25 1.27 -9.90
N GLY A 278 0.67 2.25 -10.01
CA GLY A 278 1.07 3.11 -8.89
C GLY A 278 1.76 2.37 -7.75
N LYS A 279 2.57 1.35 -8.04
CA LYS A 279 3.37 0.63 -7.05
C LYS A 279 4.56 1.46 -6.57
N VAL A 280 5.11 1.12 -5.42
CA VAL A 280 6.30 1.79 -4.85
C VAL A 280 7.56 0.98 -5.15
N ASP A 281 8.43 1.58 -5.93
CA ASP A 281 9.72 1.02 -6.33
C ASP A 281 10.70 0.99 -5.17
N CYS A 282 11.54 -0.05 -5.16
CA CYS A 282 12.71 -0.07 -4.30
C CYS A 282 13.73 0.94 -4.82
N LEU A 283 14.31 1.74 -3.93
CA LEU A 283 15.25 2.79 -4.27
C LEU A 283 16.37 2.27 -5.19
N GLY A 284 16.44 2.84 -6.41
CA GLY A 284 17.46 2.52 -7.40
C GLY A 284 17.37 1.12 -8.01
N GLN A 285 16.23 0.43 -7.88
CA GLN A 285 15.99 -0.88 -8.47
C GLN A 285 15.02 -0.79 -9.64
N GLN A 286 15.38 -1.38 -10.78
CA GLN A 286 14.57 -1.29 -12.00
C GLN A 286 13.25 -2.10 -11.93
N ASN A 287 13.29 -3.27 -11.29
CA ASN A 287 12.20 -4.25 -11.33
C ASN A 287 12.01 -4.91 -9.96
N MET A 288 11.95 -4.11 -8.89
CA MET A 288 11.73 -4.62 -7.53
C MET A 288 10.79 -3.68 -6.76
N TYR A 289 9.73 -4.24 -6.20
CA TYR A 289 8.66 -3.48 -5.54
C TYR A 289 8.35 -4.03 -4.15
N VAL A 290 7.92 -3.15 -3.25
CA VAL A 290 7.59 -3.51 -1.87
C VAL A 290 6.34 -4.37 -1.82
N ALA A 291 6.45 -5.57 -1.25
CA ALA A 291 5.34 -6.51 -1.11
C ALA A 291 5.12 -6.92 0.35
N LEU A 292 3.90 -7.38 0.63
CA LEU A 292 3.45 -7.82 1.94
C LEU A 292 2.65 -9.12 1.80
N TRP A 293 2.91 -10.06 2.70
CA TRP A 293 2.21 -11.32 2.79
C TRP A 293 1.86 -11.62 4.25
N TYR A 294 0.83 -12.43 4.47
CA TYR A 294 0.38 -12.82 5.80
C TYR A 294 0.45 -14.33 5.96
N LYS A 295 1.04 -14.78 7.07
CA LYS A 295 1.01 -16.19 7.49
C LYS A 295 0.49 -16.31 8.91
N HIS A 296 -0.65 -16.98 9.07
CA HIS A 296 -1.33 -17.13 10.37
C HIS A 296 -1.54 -15.77 11.09
N GLY A 297 -2.00 -14.76 10.34
CA GLY A 297 -2.24 -13.41 10.86
C GLY A 297 -1.00 -12.56 11.11
N LYS A 298 0.21 -13.08 10.85
CA LYS A 298 1.46 -12.32 10.98
C LYS A 298 1.86 -11.68 9.65
N PRO A 299 2.03 -10.35 9.59
CA PRO A 299 2.52 -9.65 8.41
C PRO A 299 4.02 -9.91 8.20
N ILE A 300 4.41 -10.12 6.94
CA ILE A 300 5.77 -10.36 6.50
C ILE A 300 5.99 -9.55 5.22
N HIS A 301 6.83 -8.53 5.26
CA HIS A 301 7.25 -7.85 4.04
C HIS A 301 8.24 -8.71 3.25
N GLY A 302 8.22 -8.53 1.95
CA GLY A 302 9.11 -9.18 0.99
C GLY A 302 9.15 -8.36 -0.28
N ARG A 303 9.48 -8.99 -1.39
CA ARG A 303 9.60 -8.31 -2.68
C ARG A 303 8.70 -8.93 -3.74
N SER A 304 8.33 -8.09 -4.71
CA SER A 304 7.73 -8.52 -5.96
C SER A 304 8.49 -7.94 -7.16
N TRP A 305 8.35 -8.57 -8.32
CA TRP A 305 8.93 -8.11 -9.58
C TRP A 305 8.02 -8.48 -10.76
N ASN A 306 8.25 -7.84 -11.90
CA ASN A 306 7.59 -8.11 -13.16
C ASN A 306 8.33 -9.23 -13.91
N ASN A 307 7.60 -10.26 -14.33
CA ASN A 307 8.07 -11.22 -15.32
C ASN A 307 6.92 -11.54 -16.28
N GLY A 308 7.11 -11.32 -17.57
CA GLY A 308 6.08 -11.53 -18.59
C GLY A 308 4.87 -10.61 -18.44
N GLY A 309 5.00 -9.46 -17.77
CA GLY A 309 3.90 -8.53 -17.51
C GLY A 309 3.02 -8.93 -16.32
N VAL A 310 3.41 -9.98 -15.58
CA VAL A 310 2.71 -10.44 -14.37
C VAL A 310 3.61 -10.35 -13.14
N VAL A 311 2.98 -10.48 -11.97
CA VAL A 311 3.65 -10.35 -10.67
C VAL A 311 4.24 -11.68 -10.24
N GLU A 312 5.54 -11.69 -9.99
CA GLU A 312 6.21 -12.71 -9.20
C GLU A 312 6.67 -12.12 -7.85
N CYS A 313 6.95 -12.96 -6.87
CA CYS A 313 7.33 -12.52 -5.53
C CYS A 313 8.22 -13.50 -4.77
N SER A 314 8.80 -13.00 -3.68
CA SER A 314 9.62 -13.80 -2.76
C SER A 314 9.48 -13.26 -1.34
N PHE A 315 9.21 -14.16 -0.39
CA PHE A 315 9.09 -13.88 1.04
C PHE A 315 9.96 -14.83 1.87
N PRO A 316 10.66 -14.32 2.91
CA PRO A 316 11.33 -15.15 3.89
C PRO A 316 10.32 -15.67 4.92
N TYR A 317 10.26 -16.99 5.11
CA TYR A 317 9.46 -17.60 6.18
C TYR A 317 10.22 -18.74 6.83
N LYS A 318 10.49 -18.60 8.14
CA LYS A 318 11.42 -19.48 8.86
C LYS A 318 12.76 -19.50 8.12
N ASN A 319 13.27 -20.67 7.75
CA ASN A 319 14.54 -20.85 7.04
C ASN A 319 14.36 -21.10 5.53
N ALA A 320 13.18 -20.81 4.97
CA ALA A 320 12.85 -21.08 3.58
C ALA A 320 12.40 -19.81 2.84
N GLU A 321 12.81 -19.72 1.58
CA GLU A 321 12.24 -18.76 0.63
C GLU A 321 10.94 -19.34 0.05
N LEU A 322 9.87 -18.54 0.10
CA LEU A 322 8.57 -18.87 -0.49
C LEU A 322 8.31 -17.98 -1.70
N ARG A 323 8.01 -18.59 -2.86
CA ARG A 323 7.86 -17.88 -4.15
C ARG A 323 6.60 -18.26 -4.91
N THR A 324 6.13 -19.49 -4.73
CA THR A 324 5.00 -20.03 -5.51
C THR A 324 3.67 -19.73 -4.83
N ALA A 325 2.61 -19.64 -5.63
CA ALA A 325 1.24 -19.50 -5.13
C ALA A 325 0.88 -20.58 -4.10
N GLN A 326 1.32 -21.82 -4.35
CA GLN A 326 1.10 -22.96 -3.45
C GLN A 326 1.78 -22.76 -2.09
N GLN A 327 3.03 -22.29 -2.08
CA GLN A 327 3.77 -22.01 -0.84
C GLN A 327 3.19 -20.83 -0.06
N LEU A 328 2.65 -19.85 -0.77
CA LEU A 328 2.13 -18.61 -0.18
C LEU A 328 0.65 -18.75 0.24
N GLU A 329 -0.01 -19.86 -0.11
CA GLU A 329 -1.35 -20.26 0.37
C GLU A 329 -2.41 -19.14 0.30
N GLY A 330 -2.32 -18.25 -0.68
CA GLY A 330 -3.17 -17.06 -0.71
C GLY A 330 -2.57 -15.95 -1.53
N ASN A 331 -2.96 -14.72 -1.24
CA ASN A 331 -2.65 -13.52 -2.02
C ASN A 331 -1.51 -12.73 -1.38
N ILE A 332 -0.85 -11.90 -2.18
CA ILE A 332 0.08 -10.89 -1.67
C ILE A 332 -0.54 -9.51 -1.81
N GLN A 333 0.04 -8.55 -1.14
CA GLN A 333 -0.23 -7.14 -1.32
C GLN A 333 1.04 -6.46 -1.83
N VAL A 334 0.89 -5.49 -2.71
CA VAL A 334 2.00 -4.64 -3.15
C VAL A 334 1.69 -3.21 -2.75
N LEU A 335 2.70 -2.54 -2.21
CA LEU A 335 2.56 -1.17 -1.74
C LEU A 335 2.22 -0.25 -2.91
N GLN A 336 1.19 0.57 -2.73
CA GLN A 336 0.76 1.54 -3.74
C GLN A 336 0.89 2.98 -3.21
N TYR A 337 1.22 3.88 -4.12
CA TYR A 337 1.18 5.31 -3.96
C TYR A 337 0.40 5.93 -5.12
N THR A 338 -0.90 6.10 -4.92
CA THR A 338 -1.80 6.68 -5.93
C THR A 338 -2.12 8.12 -5.57
N GLY A 339 -1.75 9.06 -6.44
CA GLY A 339 -1.88 10.49 -6.18
C GLY A 339 -0.54 11.11 -5.79
N ASP A 340 -0.57 12.08 -4.89
CA ASP A 340 0.58 12.87 -4.47
C ASP A 340 0.46 13.27 -2.99
N HIS A 341 1.47 13.99 -2.48
CA HIS A 341 1.47 14.43 -1.08
C HIS A 341 0.33 15.42 -0.75
N ASN A 342 -0.24 16.09 -1.75
CA ASN A 342 -1.37 17.02 -1.55
C ASN A 342 -2.67 16.25 -1.29
N THR A 343 -2.86 15.14 -2.00
CA THR A 343 -4.05 14.29 -1.93
C THR A 343 -3.97 13.25 -0.82
N GLN A 344 -2.78 12.70 -0.56
CA GLN A 344 -2.54 11.66 0.44
C GLN A 344 -2.11 12.24 1.81
N GLY A 345 -1.59 13.47 1.86
CA GLY A 345 -1.03 14.05 3.08
C GLY A 345 0.35 13.50 3.47
N PHE A 346 0.95 12.63 2.64
CA PHE A 346 2.30 12.11 2.82
C PHE A 346 2.92 11.69 1.47
N TRP A 347 4.23 11.47 1.46
CA TRP A 347 4.97 10.79 0.39
C TRP A 347 5.95 9.77 0.98
N TYR A 348 6.36 8.77 0.19
CA TYR A 348 7.30 7.74 0.65
C TYR A 348 8.74 8.18 0.46
N GLU A 349 9.51 8.14 1.54
CA GLU A 349 10.93 8.49 1.60
C GLU A 349 11.73 7.26 2.04
N TRP A 350 12.75 6.89 1.26
CA TRP A 350 13.72 5.88 1.68
C TRP A 350 14.82 6.55 2.51
N VAL A 351 15.02 6.07 3.75
CA VAL A 351 16.03 6.59 4.69
C VAL A 351 16.91 5.47 5.19
N LEU A 352 18.13 5.78 5.62
CA LEU A 352 18.98 4.78 6.26
C LEU A 352 18.37 4.33 7.59
N TYR A 353 18.50 3.04 7.90
CA TYR A 353 17.95 2.44 9.11
C TYR A 353 18.47 3.13 10.37
N LYS A 354 19.75 3.55 10.39
CA LYS A 354 20.34 4.27 11.53
C LYS A 354 19.68 5.63 11.78
N ASP A 355 19.13 6.26 10.74
CA ASP A 355 18.50 7.59 10.79
C ASP A 355 17.00 7.52 11.13
N ARG A 356 16.46 6.33 11.44
CA ARG A 356 15.01 6.10 11.64
C ARG A 356 14.37 6.88 12.80
N PHE A 357 15.19 7.39 13.72
CA PHE A 357 14.74 8.23 14.83
C PHE A 357 14.86 9.74 14.55
N GLU A 358 15.53 10.12 13.46
CA GLU A 358 15.65 11.52 13.06
C GLU A 358 14.34 12.02 12.43
N LYS A 359 13.99 13.27 12.72
CA LYS A 359 12.78 13.93 12.19
C LYS A 359 11.48 13.17 12.50
N SER A 360 11.40 12.55 13.68
CA SER A 360 10.24 11.76 14.12
C SER A 360 8.91 12.55 14.15
N GLU A 361 8.99 13.88 14.19
CA GLU A 361 7.87 14.81 14.09
C GLU A 361 7.32 14.96 12.66
N ALA A 362 8.13 14.66 11.64
CA ALA A 362 7.78 14.78 10.22
C ALA A 362 7.72 13.43 9.49
N ARG A 363 8.28 12.37 10.07
CA ARG A 363 8.40 11.04 9.47
C ARG A 363 7.70 9.98 10.32
N GLN A 364 6.98 9.09 9.66
CA GLN A 364 6.33 7.94 10.27
C GLN A 364 6.80 6.65 9.60
N LEU A 365 7.31 5.70 10.40
CA LEU A 365 7.75 4.41 9.87
C LEU A 365 6.60 3.67 9.16
N LEU A 366 6.83 3.25 7.91
CA LEU A 366 5.93 2.34 7.23
C LEU A 366 6.06 0.95 7.87
N ARG A 367 4.97 0.43 8.45
CA ARG A 367 4.95 -0.90 9.05
C ARG A 367 3.57 -1.54 9.02
N CYS A 368 3.55 -2.87 9.07
CA CYS A 368 2.38 -3.70 9.30
C CYS A 368 2.65 -4.54 10.54
N GLY A 369 1.93 -4.28 11.64
CA GLY A 369 2.25 -4.91 12.93
C GLY A 369 3.71 -4.69 13.32
N ASP A 370 4.44 -5.79 13.57
CA ASP A 370 5.87 -5.77 13.88
C ASP A 370 6.77 -5.85 12.63
N SER A 371 6.24 -5.94 11.42
CA SER A 371 7.03 -6.05 10.18
C SER A 371 7.15 -4.69 9.49
N PHE A 372 8.35 -4.31 9.06
CA PHE A 372 8.57 -3.18 8.16
C PHE A 372 9.60 -3.51 7.07
N PRO A 373 9.47 -2.94 5.86
CA PRO A 373 10.37 -3.25 4.75
C PRO A 373 11.78 -2.68 4.98
N ILE A 374 12.79 -3.44 4.58
CA ILE A 374 14.20 -3.04 4.60
C ILE A 374 14.92 -3.52 3.34
N LEU A 375 15.68 -2.62 2.73
CA LEU A 375 16.42 -2.82 1.48
C LEU A 375 17.91 -2.87 1.77
N TRP A 376 18.52 -4.03 1.53
CA TRP A 376 19.98 -4.19 1.50
C TRP A 376 20.46 -3.78 0.11
N LYS A 377 20.57 -2.46 -0.11
CA LYS A 377 20.85 -1.87 -1.43
C LYS A 377 22.23 -2.24 -1.97
N ASP A 378 23.27 -2.11 -1.15
CA ASP A 378 24.66 -2.29 -1.59
C ASP A 378 25.17 -3.73 -1.35
N ARG A 379 24.27 -4.71 -1.48
CA ARG A 379 24.63 -6.14 -1.42
C ARG A 379 25.47 -6.51 -2.66
N PRO A 380 26.66 -7.15 -2.51
CA PRO A 380 27.56 -7.41 -3.63
C PRO A 380 26.95 -8.19 -4.80
N GLU A 381 26.07 -9.15 -4.51
CA GLU A 381 25.42 -9.98 -5.52
C GLU A 381 24.09 -9.39 -6.02
N GLY A 382 23.87 -8.10 -5.77
CA GLY A 382 22.65 -7.36 -6.12
C GLY A 382 21.76 -7.12 -4.91
N ALA A 383 21.10 -5.95 -4.94
CA ALA A 383 20.23 -5.47 -3.88
C ALA A 383 19.12 -6.47 -3.55
N LEU A 384 18.69 -6.48 -2.29
CA LEU A 384 17.64 -7.40 -1.85
C LEU A 384 16.71 -6.72 -0.85
N LEU A 385 15.40 -6.75 -1.15
CA LEU A 385 14.36 -6.30 -0.23
C LEU A 385 13.85 -7.46 0.63
N GLY A 386 13.73 -7.19 1.92
CA GLY A 386 13.18 -8.08 2.94
C GLY A 386 12.39 -7.31 3.99
N TYR A 387 12.38 -7.81 5.23
CA TYR A 387 11.70 -7.13 6.34
C TYR A 387 12.49 -7.20 7.64
N VAL A 388 12.26 -6.23 8.52
CA VAL A 388 12.70 -6.29 9.92
C VAL A 388 11.53 -6.66 10.81
N ASP A 389 11.74 -7.59 11.74
CA ASP A 389 10.86 -7.81 12.88
C ASP A 389 11.21 -6.82 13.99
N ASN A 390 10.32 -5.85 14.23
CA ASN A 390 10.47 -4.77 15.18
C ASN A 390 10.60 -5.24 16.65
N LYS A 391 10.24 -6.50 16.97
CA LYS A 391 10.44 -7.06 18.32
C LYS A 391 11.84 -7.62 18.52
N THR A 392 12.41 -8.20 17.48
CA THR A 392 13.72 -8.87 17.57
C THR A 392 14.86 -8.03 16.99
N GLU A 393 14.52 -6.98 16.23
CA GLU A 393 15.45 -6.18 15.43
C GLU A 393 16.31 -7.03 14.47
N ILE A 394 15.71 -8.11 13.97
CA ILE A 394 16.31 -9.00 12.98
C ILE A 394 15.70 -8.69 11.62
N ALA A 395 16.56 -8.45 10.63
CA ALA A 395 16.19 -8.36 9.23
C ALA A 395 16.32 -9.73 8.56
N LEU A 396 15.29 -10.13 7.81
CA LEU A 396 15.27 -11.37 7.02
C LEU A 396 15.08 -11.05 5.55
N PHE A 397 15.86 -11.72 4.71
CA PHE A 397 15.82 -11.59 3.25
C PHE A 397 15.76 -12.98 2.62
N SER A 398 14.93 -13.18 1.59
CA SER A 398 14.83 -14.46 0.88
C SER A 398 15.55 -14.42 -0.46
N CYS A 399 16.40 -15.39 -0.80
CA CYS A 399 16.97 -15.55 -2.14
C CYS A 399 17.51 -16.97 -2.31
N ASP A 400 17.50 -17.49 -3.53
CA ASP A 400 18.09 -18.79 -3.91
C ASP A 400 17.65 -19.96 -3.01
N GLY A 401 16.37 -20.00 -2.65
CA GLY A 401 15.78 -21.02 -1.78
C GLY A 401 16.11 -20.86 -0.29
N LYS A 402 16.85 -19.81 0.09
CA LYS A 402 17.37 -19.59 1.45
C LYS A 402 16.86 -18.29 2.07
N VAL A 403 17.01 -18.19 3.39
CA VAL A 403 16.78 -16.97 4.15
C VAL A 403 18.10 -16.48 4.73
N TYR A 404 18.41 -15.20 4.52
CA TYR A 404 19.56 -14.50 5.05
C TYR A 404 19.13 -13.64 6.24
N GLU A 405 19.82 -13.79 7.35
CA GLU A 405 19.58 -13.03 8.59
C GLU A 405 20.64 -11.93 8.75
N LYS A 406 20.20 -10.73 9.11
CA LYS A 406 21.05 -9.59 9.48
C LYS A 406 20.53 -8.93 10.75
N LYS A 407 21.41 -8.42 11.60
CA LYS A 407 21.01 -7.82 12.89
C LYS A 407 22.02 -6.82 13.41
N GLY A 408 21.58 -6.00 14.37
CA GLY A 408 22.45 -5.03 15.04
C GLY A 408 23.06 -4.02 14.06
N GLY A 409 24.36 -3.77 14.20
CA GLY A 409 25.08 -2.77 13.42
C GLY A 409 25.05 -2.98 11.90
N GLU A 410 24.89 -4.22 11.43
CA GLU A 410 24.81 -4.55 9.99
C GLU A 410 23.62 -3.89 9.29
N LEU A 411 22.58 -3.52 10.03
CA LEU A 411 21.38 -2.89 9.47
C LEU A 411 21.58 -1.40 9.16
N SER A 412 22.60 -0.76 9.77
CA SER A 412 22.72 0.71 9.85
C SER A 412 22.65 1.42 8.50
N ASP A 413 23.29 0.85 7.49
CA ASP A 413 23.41 1.41 6.14
C ASP A 413 22.40 0.80 5.14
N MET A 414 21.46 -0.02 5.62
CA MET A 414 20.32 -0.47 4.83
C MET A 414 19.20 0.58 4.84
N TYR A 415 18.33 0.55 3.84
CA TYR A 415 17.28 1.54 3.68
C TYR A 415 15.92 1.02 4.14
N ILE A 416 15.14 1.87 4.81
CA ILE A 416 13.74 1.61 5.19
C ILE A 416 12.83 2.67 4.60
N VAL A 417 11.52 2.39 4.56
CA VAL A 417 10.52 3.32 4.05
C VAL A 417 9.88 4.10 5.19
N MET A 418 9.89 5.42 5.08
CA MET A 418 9.16 6.35 5.94
C MET A 418 8.06 7.04 5.14
N ARG A 419 6.93 7.31 5.78
CA ARG A 419 5.94 8.29 5.30
C ARG A 419 6.37 9.65 5.79
N ASN A 420 6.75 10.54 4.88
CA ASN A 420 7.03 11.93 5.20
C ASN A 420 5.74 12.74 5.07
N THR A 421 5.30 13.37 6.17
CA THR A 421 4.02 14.07 6.27
C THR A 421 4.15 15.59 6.15
N VAL A 422 5.33 16.10 5.80
CA VAL A 422 5.61 17.54 5.72
C VAL A 422 6.19 17.88 4.35
N GLY A 423 5.55 18.85 3.69
CA GLY A 423 5.95 19.28 2.34
C GLY A 423 5.75 18.19 1.29
N GLY A 424 6.39 18.37 0.13
CA GLY A 424 6.40 17.40 -0.95
C GLY A 424 7.77 16.73 -1.13
N PRO A 425 7.83 15.68 -1.97
CA PRO A 425 9.09 15.03 -2.31
C PRO A 425 10.06 16.03 -2.96
N PRO A 426 11.37 15.78 -2.89
CA PRO A 426 12.34 16.53 -3.68
C PRO A 426 11.90 16.59 -5.14
N PHE A 427 12.00 17.77 -5.75
CA PHE A 427 11.64 18.02 -7.15
C PHE A 427 10.15 17.86 -7.50
N CYS A 428 9.25 17.92 -6.51
CA CYS A 428 7.82 17.94 -6.79
C CYS A 428 7.42 19.19 -7.60
N GLU A 429 6.73 18.97 -8.71
CA GLU A 429 6.31 20.05 -9.64
C GLU A 429 4.89 20.57 -9.38
N CYS A 430 4.25 20.14 -8.28
CA CYS A 430 2.90 20.61 -7.95
C CYS A 430 2.88 22.11 -7.59
N SER A 431 1.70 22.73 -7.68
CA SER A 431 1.52 24.15 -7.37
C SER A 431 1.83 24.53 -5.92
N ASN A 432 1.75 23.57 -4.99
CA ASN A 432 1.91 23.80 -3.55
C ASN A 432 3.36 23.67 -3.08
N CYS A 433 4.22 23.06 -3.88
CA CYS A 433 5.64 22.94 -3.57
C CYS A 433 6.40 24.18 -4.03
N PRO A 434 7.39 24.64 -3.25
CA PRO A 434 8.23 25.76 -3.66
C PRO A 434 8.96 25.39 -4.94
N LYS A 435 8.74 26.17 -6.00
CA LYS A 435 9.48 26.02 -7.25
C LYS A 435 10.93 26.37 -7.00
N ALA A 436 11.85 25.56 -7.55
CA ALA A 436 13.26 25.91 -7.50
C ALA A 436 13.44 27.32 -8.10
N PRO A 437 14.17 28.23 -7.43
CA PRO A 437 14.45 29.53 -8.00
C PRO A 437 15.18 29.35 -9.35
N PRO A 438 14.91 30.22 -10.34
CA PRO A 438 15.59 30.15 -11.63
C PRO A 438 17.11 30.18 -11.42
N PRO A 439 17.89 29.42 -12.22
CA PRO A 439 19.33 29.39 -12.08
C PRO A 439 19.89 30.81 -12.17
N PRO A 440 20.78 31.22 -11.23
CA PRO A 440 21.35 32.55 -11.25
C PRO A 440 22.13 32.80 -12.57
N PRO A 441 22.17 34.04 -13.09
CA PRO A 441 22.87 34.38 -14.33
C PRO A 441 24.36 34.03 -14.31
N VAL A 442 24.94 33.94 -13.12
CA VAL A 442 26.31 33.51 -12.84
C VAL A 442 26.21 32.31 -11.90
N PRO A 443 26.83 31.15 -12.21
CA PRO A 443 26.88 30.03 -11.28
C PRO A 443 27.51 30.52 -9.96
N ALA A 444 26.77 30.39 -8.85
CA ALA A 444 27.34 30.66 -7.54
C ALA A 444 28.56 29.74 -7.33
N PRO A 445 29.68 30.20 -6.74
CA PRO A 445 30.79 29.33 -6.39
C PRO A 445 30.30 28.26 -5.41
N GLY A 446 30.23 27.01 -5.87
CA GLY A 446 29.72 25.90 -5.08
C GLY A 446 29.30 24.71 -5.94
N PRO A 447 29.07 23.53 -5.31
CA PRO A 447 28.52 22.39 -6.03
C PRO A 447 27.15 22.74 -6.62
N PRO A 448 26.84 22.26 -7.83
CA PRO A 448 25.54 22.53 -8.43
C PRO A 448 24.41 21.93 -7.55
N PRO A 449 23.18 22.48 -7.59
CA PRO A 449 22.07 21.97 -6.82
C PRO A 449 21.85 20.47 -7.09
N PRO A 450 21.43 19.64 -6.11
CA PRO A 450 21.11 18.24 -6.36
C PRO A 450 20.08 18.12 -7.48
N ARG A 451 20.29 17.16 -8.39
CA ARG A 451 19.36 16.86 -9.48
C ARG A 451 19.22 15.36 -9.65
N VAL A 452 18.16 14.95 -10.33
CA VAL A 452 17.92 13.54 -10.63
C VAL A 452 18.93 13.06 -11.68
N MET A 453 19.68 12.01 -11.34
CA MET A 453 20.69 11.37 -12.20
C MET A 453 20.31 9.96 -12.67
N ILE A 454 19.10 9.51 -12.33
CA ILE A 454 18.53 8.22 -12.73
C ILE A 454 17.46 8.43 -13.80
N ASP A 455 17.29 7.44 -14.68
CA ASP A 455 16.19 7.43 -15.65
C ASP A 455 14.84 7.27 -14.92
N GLU A 456 13.84 8.03 -15.32
CA GLU A 456 12.50 7.97 -14.74
C GLU A 456 11.64 6.97 -15.52
N TRP A 457 11.29 5.86 -14.88
CA TRP A 457 10.42 4.84 -15.44
C TRP A 457 9.06 4.89 -14.77
N MET A 458 8.00 5.07 -15.55
CA MET A 458 6.64 5.05 -15.05
C MET A 458 6.00 3.70 -15.35
N ASP A 459 5.48 3.04 -14.31
CA ASP A 459 4.71 1.82 -14.48
C ASP A 459 3.33 2.08 -15.06
N ILE A 460 2.99 1.33 -16.11
CA ILE A 460 1.71 1.38 -16.79
C ILE A 460 1.37 -0.01 -17.33
N ARG A 461 0.13 -0.22 -17.79
CA ARG A 461 -0.25 -1.45 -18.48
C ARG A 461 -0.67 -1.17 -19.90
N ALA A 462 -0.45 -2.15 -20.77
CA ALA A 462 -1.11 -2.14 -22.06
C ALA A 462 -2.64 -2.06 -21.86
N GLY A 463 -3.29 -1.16 -22.61
CA GLY A 463 -4.71 -0.86 -22.52
C GLY A 463 -5.11 0.20 -21.49
N ASP A 464 -4.21 0.65 -20.61
CA ASP A 464 -4.50 1.79 -19.74
C ASP A 464 -4.58 3.11 -20.54
N PRO A 465 -5.24 4.16 -20.02
CA PRO A 465 -5.27 5.46 -20.65
C PRO A 465 -3.86 5.97 -20.96
N TRP A 466 -3.70 6.61 -22.12
CA TRP A 466 -2.44 7.21 -22.51
C TRP A 466 -1.99 8.24 -21.46
N PRO A 467 -0.74 8.17 -20.99
CA PRO A 467 -0.29 9.03 -19.90
C PRO A 467 -0.19 10.50 -20.33
N THR A 468 -0.34 11.39 -19.35
CA THR A 468 -0.21 12.85 -19.54
C THR A 468 1.22 13.35 -19.36
N ARG A 469 2.11 12.55 -18.74
CA ARG A 469 3.53 12.88 -18.60
C ARG A 469 4.23 12.78 -19.96
N GLU A 470 5.25 13.62 -20.16
CA GLU A 470 6.06 13.61 -21.37
C GLU A 470 6.88 12.32 -21.46
N LEU A 471 6.72 11.55 -22.54
CA LEU A 471 7.45 10.31 -22.78
C LEU A 471 8.58 10.52 -23.79
N VAL A 472 9.65 9.73 -23.67
CA VAL A 472 10.77 9.79 -24.64
C VAL A 472 10.35 9.18 -25.98
N LYS A 473 10.19 10.05 -26.98
CA LYS A 473 9.78 9.70 -28.35
C LYS A 473 10.98 9.26 -29.20
N ALA A 474 10.77 8.25 -30.04
CA ALA A 474 11.75 7.74 -31.00
C ALA A 474 12.28 8.88 -31.90
N LEU A 475 13.60 9.07 -31.94
CA LEU A 475 14.29 10.17 -32.66
C LEU A 475 13.77 11.59 -32.37
N ASN A 476 13.00 11.78 -31.28
CA ASN A 476 12.28 13.02 -30.98
C ASN A 476 11.38 13.51 -32.13
N LYS A 477 10.89 12.61 -32.98
CA LYS A 477 10.04 12.92 -34.13
C LYS A 477 9.06 11.80 -34.44
N THR A 478 8.14 12.06 -35.35
CA THR A 478 7.40 11.00 -36.05
C THR A 478 8.39 10.28 -36.97
N LEU A 479 8.46 8.95 -36.89
CA LEU A 479 9.42 8.16 -37.67
C LEU A 479 9.10 8.23 -39.17
N ASP A 480 10.15 8.31 -39.99
CA ASP A 480 10.01 8.35 -41.45
C ASP A 480 9.70 6.94 -41.96
N ASP A 481 8.65 6.80 -42.76
CA ASP A 481 8.28 5.56 -43.47
C ASP A 481 8.41 4.30 -42.57
N THR A 482 7.70 4.26 -41.45
CA THR A 482 7.76 3.11 -40.53
C THR A 482 7.24 1.81 -41.18
N ILE A 483 7.48 0.67 -40.53
CA ILE A 483 7.00 -0.64 -40.99
C ILE A 483 5.48 -0.59 -41.17
N ALA A 484 4.98 -1.21 -42.25
CA ALA A 484 3.56 -1.18 -42.58
C ALA A 484 2.69 -1.73 -41.44
N GLY A 485 1.66 -1.00 -41.05
CA GLY A 485 0.78 -1.36 -39.94
C GLY A 485 1.30 -0.98 -38.54
N GLU A 486 2.46 -0.34 -38.45
CA GLU A 486 2.98 0.22 -37.20
C GLU A 486 2.68 1.72 -37.10
N ASN A 487 2.45 2.21 -35.88
CA ASN A 487 2.28 3.64 -35.65
C ASN A 487 3.65 4.34 -35.76
N PRO A 488 3.78 5.46 -36.50
CA PRO A 488 5.05 6.16 -36.65
C PRO A 488 5.46 6.97 -35.40
N ASP A 489 4.54 7.25 -34.48
CA ASP A 489 4.80 7.89 -33.19
C ASP A 489 5.04 6.83 -32.11
N GLN A 490 6.31 6.45 -31.96
CA GLN A 490 6.74 5.37 -31.07
C GLN A 490 7.51 5.93 -29.86
N TYR A 491 7.28 5.35 -28.68
CA TYR A 491 7.88 5.79 -27.42
C TYR A 491 8.56 4.63 -26.69
N VAL A 492 9.61 4.94 -25.94
CA VAL A 492 10.45 3.95 -25.26
C VAL A 492 9.68 3.27 -24.14
N ALA A 493 9.70 1.95 -24.15
CA ALA A 493 9.13 1.12 -23.10
C ALA A 493 10.03 -0.08 -22.77
N LEU A 494 9.87 -0.58 -21.55
CA LEU A 494 10.59 -1.70 -20.99
C LEU A 494 9.59 -2.74 -20.47
N TRP A 495 9.87 -3.99 -20.79
CA TRP A 495 9.16 -5.17 -20.31
C TRP A 495 10.16 -6.18 -19.78
N TYR A 496 9.67 -7.25 -19.16
CA TYR A 496 10.50 -8.36 -18.71
C TYR A 496 9.95 -9.66 -19.22
N GLN A 497 10.81 -10.58 -19.65
CA GLN A 497 10.42 -11.93 -20.02
C GLN A 497 11.50 -12.92 -19.60
N ALA A 498 11.10 -13.98 -18.89
CA ALA A 498 12.01 -14.93 -18.27
C ALA A 498 13.15 -14.27 -17.45
N GLY A 499 12.83 -13.17 -16.76
CA GLY A 499 13.80 -12.38 -15.97
C GLY A 499 14.73 -11.48 -16.78
N GLU A 500 14.63 -11.45 -18.11
CA GLU A 500 15.45 -10.57 -18.96
C GLU A 500 14.71 -9.26 -19.26
N PRO A 501 15.41 -8.10 -19.22
CA PRO A 501 14.83 -6.84 -19.67
C PRO A 501 14.68 -6.83 -21.20
N VAL A 502 13.52 -6.36 -21.67
CA VAL A 502 13.17 -6.29 -23.08
C VAL A 502 12.72 -4.86 -23.39
N MET A 503 13.60 -4.09 -24.03
CA MET A 503 13.21 -2.79 -24.58
C MET A 503 12.30 -2.98 -25.79
N GLY A 504 11.32 -2.09 -25.93
CA GLY A 504 10.37 -2.12 -27.01
C GLY A 504 9.73 -0.76 -27.22
N ARG A 505 8.51 -0.77 -27.73
CA ARG A 505 7.80 0.44 -28.10
C ARG A 505 6.36 0.44 -27.61
N VAL A 506 5.88 1.63 -27.29
CA VAL A 506 4.45 1.92 -27.09
C VAL A 506 4.00 3.04 -28.02
N TRP A 507 2.70 3.08 -28.29
CA TRP A 507 2.04 4.15 -29.04
C TRP A 507 0.63 4.38 -28.52
N ASN A 508 0.09 5.57 -28.82
CA ASN A 508 -1.27 5.92 -28.48
C ASN A 508 -2.22 5.28 -29.50
N GLU A 509 -3.03 4.34 -29.04
CA GLU A 509 -4.08 3.70 -29.81
C GLU A 509 -5.44 4.09 -29.23
N SER A 510 -6.09 5.07 -29.85
CA SER A 510 -7.42 5.55 -29.43
C SER A 510 -7.49 6.00 -27.97
N GLY A 511 -6.46 6.71 -27.49
CA GLY A 511 -6.37 7.21 -26.12
C GLY A 511 -5.87 6.17 -25.11
N LYS A 512 -5.45 4.99 -25.56
CA LYS A 512 -4.92 3.91 -24.72
C LYS A 512 -3.49 3.55 -25.11
N VAL A 513 -2.76 2.96 -24.18
CA VAL A 513 -1.40 2.46 -24.41
C VAL A 513 -1.47 1.14 -25.17
N ALA A 514 -0.98 1.11 -26.39
CA ALA A 514 -0.66 -0.13 -27.09
C ALA A 514 0.85 -0.36 -27.07
N ALA A 515 1.28 -1.62 -27.10
CA ALA A 515 2.68 -1.99 -26.89
C ALA A 515 3.13 -3.15 -27.78
N ASN A 516 4.41 -3.16 -28.11
CA ASN A 516 5.06 -4.22 -28.86
C ASN A 516 6.50 -4.46 -28.40
N PHE A 517 6.80 -5.73 -28.11
CA PHE A 517 8.11 -6.21 -27.68
C PHE A 517 8.53 -7.42 -28.52
N CYS A 518 9.83 -7.73 -28.50
CA CYS A 518 10.34 -8.94 -29.13
C CYS A 518 11.34 -9.64 -28.23
N TRP A 519 11.20 -10.95 -28.13
CA TRP A 519 12.10 -11.77 -27.33
C TRP A 519 12.10 -13.21 -27.83
N ASN A 520 13.29 -13.80 -27.88
CA ASN A 520 13.51 -15.19 -28.27
C ASN A 520 12.77 -15.59 -29.57
N LYS A 521 13.00 -14.81 -30.65
CA LYS A 521 12.42 -15.01 -31.99
C LYS A 521 10.92 -14.69 -32.12
N ASN A 522 10.24 -14.34 -31.04
CA ASN A 522 8.80 -14.05 -31.03
C ASN A 522 8.53 -12.55 -30.97
N GLU A 523 7.39 -12.16 -31.54
CA GLU A 523 6.77 -10.85 -31.35
C GLU A 523 5.68 -10.95 -30.27
N TYR A 524 5.62 -9.94 -29.41
CA TYR A 524 4.62 -9.80 -28.35
C TYR A 524 3.92 -8.46 -28.53
N LYS A 525 2.76 -8.48 -29.21
CA LYS A 525 1.96 -7.28 -29.54
C LYS A 525 0.58 -7.37 -28.87
N GLY A 526 0.08 -6.25 -28.35
CA GLY A 526 -1.23 -6.18 -27.71
C GLY A 526 -1.15 -6.23 -26.18
N ASN A 527 -1.88 -7.15 -25.54
CA ASN A 527 -1.92 -7.26 -24.08
C ASN A 527 -0.67 -7.95 -23.53
N VAL A 528 0.40 -7.16 -23.36
CA VAL A 528 1.67 -7.58 -22.74
C VAL A 528 1.72 -7.29 -21.23
N GLY A 529 0.59 -6.85 -20.68
CA GLY A 529 0.42 -6.56 -19.26
C GLY A 529 1.21 -5.38 -18.73
N SER A 530 1.81 -5.54 -17.55
CA SER A 530 2.60 -4.49 -16.90
C SER A 530 3.89 -4.22 -17.66
N ILE A 531 4.14 -2.94 -17.93
CA ILE A 531 5.34 -2.42 -18.59
C ILE A 531 5.80 -1.15 -17.87
N GLN A 532 6.99 -0.70 -18.20
CA GLN A 532 7.52 0.61 -17.80
C GLN A 532 7.69 1.47 -19.04
N VAL A 533 7.28 2.74 -18.99
CA VAL A 533 7.52 3.71 -20.07
C VAL A 533 8.51 4.76 -19.59
N LEU A 534 9.44 5.14 -20.47
CA LEU A 534 10.49 6.10 -20.13
C LEU A 534 9.92 7.52 -20.17
N VAL A 535 9.97 8.19 -19.03
CA VAL A 535 9.48 9.56 -18.86
C VAL A 535 10.62 10.55 -19.04
N GLN A 536 10.36 11.62 -19.78
CA GLN A 536 11.25 12.75 -19.87
C GLN A 536 11.00 13.68 -18.68
N LEU A 537 11.91 13.68 -17.71
CA LEU A 537 11.88 14.64 -16.62
C LEU A 537 12.08 16.07 -17.13
N SER A 538 11.45 17.04 -16.48
CA SER A 538 11.58 18.46 -16.78
C SER A 538 13.02 18.95 -16.63
N ASP A 539 13.39 19.93 -17.44
CA ASP A 539 14.75 20.47 -17.52
C ASP A 539 15.32 21.00 -16.20
N HIS A 540 14.48 21.51 -15.30
CA HIS A 540 14.94 22.04 -14.02
C HIS A 540 15.20 20.95 -12.98
N VAL A 541 14.67 19.73 -13.19
CA VAL A 541 14.77 18.58 -12.27
C VAL A 541 15.93 17.66 -12.63
N ARG A 542 16.13 17.37 -13.93
CA ARG A 542 17.13 16.41 -14.40
C ARG A 542 18.54 17.00 -14.48
N GLY A 543 19.53 16.18 -14.12
CA GLY A 543 20.96 16.50 -14.22
C GLY A 543 21.64 15.93 -15.47
N PHE A 544 20.87 15.42 -16.42
CA PHE A 544 21.35 14.88 -17.69
C PHE A 544 20.39 15.19 -18.84
N ASP A 545 20.82 14.96 -20.07
CA ASP A 545 20.02 15.11 -21.28
C ASP A 545 20.02 13.84 -22.12
N TYR A 546 18.90 13.56 -22.80
CA TYR A 546 18.78 12.46 -23.75
C TYR A 546 19.11 12.90 -25.18
N SER A 547 19.70 12.00 -25.96
CA SER A 547 19.87 12.16 -27.40
C SER A 547 19.94 10.81 -28.10
N TRP A 548 19.59 10.80 -29.39
CA TRP A 548 19.64 9.63 -30.24
C TRP A 548 20.96 9.64 -31.03
N ILE A 549 21.86 8.72 -30.70
CA ILE A 549 23.25 8.71 -31.17
C ILE A 549 23.47 7.51 -32.11
N PRO A 550 24.10 7.69 -33.28
CA PRO A 550 24.43 6.57 -34.16
C PRO A 550 25.22 5.48 -33.44
N PHE A 551 24.92 4.22 -33.73
CA PHE A 551 25.51 3.07 -33.03
C PHE A 551 27.04 3.13 -32.90
N PRO A 552 27.85 3.45 -33.93
CA PRO A 552 29.31 3.47 -33.79
C PRO A 552 29.82 4.46 -32.73
N GLN A 553 29.13 5.60 -32.58
CA GLN A 553 29.45 6.59 -31.55
C GLN A 553 28.92 6.10 -30.18
N ALA A 554 27.71 5.55 -30.15
CA ALA A 554 27.09 5.01 -28.95
C ALA A 554 27.76 3.72 -28.43
N ALA A 555 28.54 3.02 -29.25
CA ALA A 555 29.29 1.81 -28.92
C ALA A 555 30.77 2.06 -28.64
N SER A 556 31.26 3.30 -28.79
CA SER A 556 32.66 3.64 -28.50
C SER A 556 33.06 3.25 -27.07
N PHE A 557 34.30 2.76 -26.93
CA PHE A 557 34.95 2.45 -25.64
C PHE A 557 35.83 3.60 -25.13
N ASP A 558 35.71 4.78 -25.71
CA ASP A 558 36.49 5.96 -25.29
C ASP A 558 36.22 6.26 -23.81
N LYS A 559 37.30 6.45 -23.04
CA LYS A 559 37.20 6.75 -21.60
C LYS A 559 36.52 8.10 -21.33
N ASP A 560 36.58 9.01 -22.29
CA ASP A 560 35.99 10.35 -22.23
C ASP A 560 34.64 10.42 -22.96
N LYS A 561 33.98 9.27 -23.19
CA LYS A 561 32.71 9.21 -23.89
C LYS A 561 31.63 9.96 -23.12
N GLU A 562 31.19 11.07 -23.71
CA GLU A 562 30.18 11.94 -23.11
C GLU A 562 28.77 11.34 -23.13
N TRP A 563 28.47 10.56 -24.17
CA TRP A 563 27.14 9.95 -24.39
C TRP A 563 27.14 8.49 -24.01
N MET A 564 26.44 8.15 -22.95
CA MET A 564 26.28 6.77 -22.49
C MET A 564 24.93 6.22 -22.95
N PRO A 565 24.86 5.02 -23.56
CA PRO A 565 23.58 4.38 -23.84
C PRO A 565 22.70 4.32 -22.59
N VAL A 566 21.41 4.61 -22.74
CA VAL A 566 20.43 4.23 -21.71
C VAL A 566 20.38 2.71 -21.71
N HIS A 567 20.61 2.09 -20.56
CA HIS A 567 20.70 0.63 -20.46
C HIS A 567 20.06 0.10 -19.19
N VAL A 568 19.56 -1.12 -19.26
CA VAL A 568 19.14 -1.90 -18.10
C VAL A 568 20.06 -3.10 -17.98
N ASN A 569 20.68 -3.22 -16.80
CA ASN A 569 21.66 -4.27 -16.53
C ASN A 569 21.04 -5.65 -16.56
N ASN A 570 21.76 -6.61 -17.15
CA ASN A 570 21.38 -8.01 -17.13
C ASN A 570 22.63 -8.91 -17.20
N THR A 571 22.57 -10.05 -16.51
CA THR A 571 23.65 -11.03 -16.46
C THR A 571 24.07 -11.56 -17.84
N LYS A 572 23.16 -11.54 -18.83
CA LYS A 572 23.43 -11.97 -20.20
C LYS A 572 23.93 -10.85 -21.13
N GLY A 573 24.00 -9.62 -20.63
CA GLY A 573 24.32 -8.42 -21.42
C GLY A 573 23.29 -7.31 -21.22
N ASP A 574 23.77 -6.09 -21.06
CA ASP A 574 22.92 -4.92 -20.84
C ASP A 574 22.09 -4.61 -22.09
N ILE A 575 20.83 -4.24 -21.89
CA ILE A 575 19.91 -3.94 -22.99
C ILE A 575 19.61 -2.45 -23.02
N SER A 576 19.88 -1.83 -24.17
CA SER A 576 19.52 -0.46 -24.52
C SER A 576 18.33 -0.42 -25.47
N CYS A 577 17.77 0.76 -25.68
CA CYS A 577 16.77 0.99 -26.72
C CYS A 577 17.38 1.72 -27.93
N GLY A 578 16.81 1.48 -29.11
CA GLY A 578 17.30 2.09 -30.34
C GLY A 578 16.29 2.01 -31.48
N VAL A 579 16.38 2.98 -32.38
CA VAL A 579 15.64 2.98 -33.65
C VAL A 579 16.48 2.27 -34.69
N ILE A 580 15.86 1.26 -35.31
CA ILE A 580 16.49 0.33 -36.23
C ILE A 580 15.88 0.55 -37.61
N THR A 581 16.73 0.57 -38.63
CA THR A 581 16.32 0.71 -40.03
C THR A 581 16.32 -0.66 -40.69
N PHE A 582 15.14 -1.15 -41.09
CA PHE A 582 14.96 -2.34 -41.92
C PHE A 582 14.45 -1.91 -43.29
N ASP A 583 15.18 -2.22 -44.37
CA ASP A 583 14.78 -1.90 -45.75
C ASP A 583 14.39 -0.42 -45.94
N GLY A 584 15.15 0.49 -45.31
CA GLY A 584 14.90 1.94 -45.34
C GLY A 584 13.82 2.44 -44.37
N LYS A 585 13.14 1.56 -43.64
CA LYS A 585 12.04 1.87 -42.73
C LYS A 585 12.47 1.87 -41.27
N GLN A 586 12.05 2.88 -40.51
CA GLN A 586 12.44 3.04 -39.11
C GLN A 586 11.46 2.38 -38.13
N ILE A 587 12.01 1.70 -37.11
CA ILE A 587 11.22 1.10 -36.03
C ILE A 587 11.99 1.07 -34.70
N LEU A 588 11.31 1.39 -33.60
CA LEU A 588 11.87 1.33 -32.25
C LEU A 588 11.90 -0.11 -31.72
N GLY A 589 13.04 -0.51 -31.16
CA GLY A 589 13.26 -1.82 -30.57
C GLY A 589 14.37 -1.82 -29.52
N LYS A 590 15.01 -2.99 -29.35
CA LYS A 590 16.11 -3.20 -28.40
C LYS A 590 17.46 -3.30 -29.09
N VAL A 591 18.49 -2.90 -28.36
CA VAL A 591 19.90 -2.92 -28.80
C VAL A 591 20.75 -3.47 -27.67
N ASP A 592 21.51 -4.53 -27.96
CA ASP A 592 22.63 -4.99 -27.15
C ASP A 592 23.90 -4.41 -27.77
N VAL A 593 24.39 -3.32 -27.16
CA VAL A 593 25.51 -2.53 -27.70
C VAL A 593 26.80 -3.34 -27.68
N ARG A 594 27.02 -4.16 -26.66
CA ARG A 594 28.27 -4.93 -26.50
C ARG A 594 28.35 -6.09 -27.47
N ASN A 595 27.21 -6.74 -27.75
CA ASN A 595 27.15 -7.89 -28.65
C ASN A 595 26.75 -7.50 -30.09
N GLU A 596 26.74 -6.20 -30.41
CA GLU A 596 26.39 -5.64 -31.73
C GLU A 596 25.11 -6.24 -32.33
N ARG A 597 24.04 -6.26 -31.53
CA ARG A 597 22.77 -6.87 -31.91
C ARG A 597 21.63 -5.90 -31.69
N SER A 598 20.81 -5.68 -32.71
CA SER A 598 19.56 -4.91 -32.59
C SER A 598 18.38 -5.70 -33.12
N SER A 599 17.21 -5.50 -32.54
CA SER A 599 16.00 -6.24 -32.95
C SER A 599 14.70 -5.51 -32.61
N ALA A 600 13.69 -5.72 -33.44
CA ALA A 600 12.32 -5.27 -33.21
C ALA A 600 11.29 -6.36 -33.60
N GLY A 601 10.16 -6.39 -32.89
CA GLY A 601 9.04 -7.28 -33.19
C GLY A 601 8.16 -6.66 -34.27
N PHE A 602 7.94 -7.40 -35.36
CA PHE A 602 6.93 -7.09 -36.40
C PHE A 602 6.73 -8.29 -37.32
N GLY A 603 5.54 -8.43 -37.90
CA GLY A 603 5.23 -9.51 -38.85
C GLY A 603 5.19 -10.90 -38.20
N GLY A 604 4.83 -10.98 -36.92
CA GLY A 604 4.71 -12.20 -36.13
C GLY A 604 6.03 -12.74 -35.57
N LYS A 605 7.13 -12.00 -35.69
CA LYS A 605 8.48 -12.48 -35.30
C LYS A 605 9.41 -11.36 -34.81
N GLU A 606 10.51 -11.78 -34.19
CA GLU A 606 11.66 -10.89 -33.93
C GLU A 606 12.49 -10.76 -35.22
N ASN A 607 12.66 -9.53 -35.71
CA ASN A 607 13.55 -9.19 -36.81
C ASN A 607 14.85 -8.62 -36.24
N MET A 608 15.99 -9.02 -36.79
CA MET A 608 17.28 -8.84 -36.13
C MET A 608 18.37 -8.41 -37.09
N LEU A 609 19.21 -7.49 -36.63
CA LEU A 609 20.48 -7.15 -37.26
C LEU A 609 21.62 -7.51 -36.30
N VAL A 610 22.72 -7.99 -36.86
CA VAL A 610 23.93 -8.36 -36.11
C VAL A 610 25.18 -7.80 -36.79
N GLY A 611 26.20 -7.48 -35.98
CA GLY A 611 27.50 -7.01 -36.46
C GLY A 611 27.38 -5.73 -37.30
N PRO A 612 28.00 -5.66 -38.50
CA PRO A 612 27.98 -4.48 -39.35
C PRO A 612 26.57 -3.98 -39.70
N ALA A 613 25.61 -4.89 -39.88
CA ALA A 613 24.23 -4.52 -40.17
C ALA A 613 23.57 -3.78 -38.99
N CYS A 614 23.88 -4.18 -37.75
CA CYS A 614 23.43 -3.46 -36.56
C CYS A 614 24.08 -2.08 -36.50
N ALA A 615 25.42 -2.02 -36.66
CA ALA A 615 26.19 -0.78 -36.54
C ALA A 615 25.79 0.29 -37.57
N SER A 616 25.52 -0.10 -38.81
CA SER A 616 25.17 0.85 -39.88
C SER A 616 23.71 1.29 -39.87
N ASN A 617 22.81 0.55 -39.22
CA ASN A 617 21.36 0.76 -39.32
C ASN A 617 20.68 1.04 -37.98
N THR A 618 21.43 1.34 -36.92
CA THR A 618 20.86 1.56 -35.58
C THR A 618 21.27 2.92 -35.02
N VAL A 619 20.30 3.64 -34.45
CA VAL A 619 20.50 4.84 -33.64
C VAL A 619 20.05 4.54 -32.21
N VAL A 620 20.95 4.67 -31.25
CA VAL A 620 20.77 4.26 -29.85
C VAL A 620 20.36 5.46 -29.01
N LEU A 621 19.43 5.28 -28.08
CA LEU A 621 19.16 6.30 -27.07
C LEU A 621 20.32 6.37 -26.08
N CYS A 622 20.91 7.55 -25.95
CA CYS A 622 21.97 7.84 -25.00
C CYS A 622 21.56 8.98 -24.06
N ARG A 623 22.30 9.09 -22.96
CA ARG A 623 22.24 10.19 -22.00
C ARG A 623 23.61 10.79 -21.77
N LYS A 624 23.66 12.10 -21.54
CA LYS A 624 24.88 12.86 -21.20
C LYS A 624 24.64 13.65 -19.92
N ALA A 625 25.55 13.53 -18.96
CA ALA A 625 25.49 14.31 -17.73
C ALA A 625 25.69 15.80 -18.03
N ARG A 626 24.91 16.66 -17.38
CA ARG A 626 25.07 18.12 -17.49
C ARG A 626 26.34 18.57 -16.75
N PRO A 627 26.88 19.76 -17.07
CA PRO A 627 28.05 20.30 -16.39
C PRO A 627 27.89 20.27 -14.86
N GLY A 628 28.87 19.67 -14.18
CA GLY A 628 28.89 19.53 -12.72
C GLY A 628 28.16 18.30 -12.16
N TYR A 629 27.57 17.47 -13.01
CA TYR A 629 26.95 16.20 -12.63
C TYR A 629 27.71 15.01 -13.24
N LYS A 630 27.52 13.82 -12.67
CA LYS A 630 28.09 12.57 -13.15
C LYS A 630 27.08 11.44 -12.94
N PHE A 631 27.14 10.43 -13.79
CA PHE A 631 26.48 9.15 -13.53
C PHE A 631 27.35 8.35 -12.57
N ASP A 632 26.72 7.67 -11.61
CA ASP A 632 27.40 6.78 -10.67
C ASP A 632 27.51 5.35 -11.20
#